data_AF-A0A161N6C8-F1
#
_entry.id   AF-A0A161N6C8-F1
#
_cell.length_a   1.000
_cell.length_b   1.000
_cell.length_c   1.000
_cell.angle_alpha   90.00
_cell.angle_beta   90.00
_cell.angle_gamma   90.00
#
_symmetry.space_group_name_H-M   'P 1'
#
loop_
_entity.id
_entity.type
_entity.pdbx_description
1 polymer ?
#
loop_
_entity_poly.entity_id
_entity_poly.type
_entity_poly.pdbx_seq_one_letter_code
_entity_poly.pdbx_strand_id
1 'polypeptide(L)'
;VQHCFAIMYENDALQTVPDSEITAILDCLKPLFPKSIHAYYFIDSLVKWKKKVPEMDIAILTPKGGYKTGAVFFYCIGLNHLEFSAYIWNKEGGEVLRNSLLETKRFPWAEFKYILASCLTKEVYSVLEPAIAKVLSDRPPDIRHDTVYWLPAEEVIKFDVKVPDGMRLDELKEEHAERINSVWPHRNDGSLELFKTDDVGEFWKRIV
;
A
#
# COMPACT_ATOMS: atom_id res chain seq x y z
N VAL A 1 -19.28 6.99 14.43
CA VAL A 1 -18.84 7.39 13.07
C VAL A 1 -18.25 6.21 12.30
N GLN A 2 -17.28 5.47 12.86
CA GLN A 2 -16.69 4.25 12.25
C GLN A 2 -17.73 3.13 11.97
N HIS A 3 -18.72 2.97 12.85
CA HIS A 3 -19.84 2.04 12.66
C HIS A 3 -20.76 2.43 11.48
N CYS A 4 -20.91 3.73 11.17
CA CYS A 4 -21.74 4.19 10.05
C CYS A 4 -21.04 4.00 8.69
N PHE A 5 -19.71 4.13 8.64
CA PHE A 5 -18.93 3.85 7.43
C PHE A 5 -18.86 2.34 7.12
N ALA A 6 -18.82 1.48 8.13
CA ALA A 6 -18.86 0.03 7.95
C ALA A 6 -20.20 -0.44 7.33
N ILE A 7 -21.33 0.13 7.79
CA ILE A 7 -22.67 -0.21 7.27
C ILE A 7 -22.87 0.28 5.82
N MET A 8 -22.21 1.37 5.42
CA MET A 8 -22.40 1.95 4.08
C MET A 8 -21.91 1.07 2.92
N TYR A 9 -21.00 0.12 3.18
CA TYR A 9 -20.36 -0.70 2.13
C TYR A 9 -20.48 -2.21 2.34
N GLU A 10 -21.34 -2.70 3.23
CA GLU A 10 -21.55 -4.15 3.44
C GLU A 10 -21.91 -4.88 2.13
N ASN A 11 -22.52 -4.20 1.15
CA ASN A 11 -22.90 -4.79 -0.13
C ASN A 11 -21.95 -4.47 -1.30
N ASP A 12 -20.86 -3.73 -1.05
CA ASP A 12 -19.90 -3.34 -2.09
C ASP A 12 -19.24 -4.56 -2.75
N ALA A 13 -18.76 -4.42 -3.98
CA ALA A 13 -18.07 -5.52 -4.67
C ALA A 13 -16.74 -5.88 -3.99
N LEU A 14 -16.12 -4.92 -3.30
CA LEU A 14 -14.95 -5.10 -2.44
C LEU A 14 -15.34 -5.08 -0.96
N GLN A 15 -15.07 -6.18 -0.28
CA GLN A 15 -15.44 -6.44 1.11
C GLN A 15 -14.24 -6.20 2.04
N THR A 16 -14.47 -5.51 3.15
CA THR A 16 -13.42 -5.29 4.15
C THR A 16 -13.04 -6.61 4.81
N VAL A 17 -11.74 -6.88 4.87
CA VAL A 17 -11.22 -8.04 5.59
C VAL A 17 -11.24 -7.74 7.09
N PRO A 18 -11.87 -8.61 7.92
CA PRO A 18 -11.81 -8.45 9.36
C PRO A 18 -10.41 -8.74 9.89
N ASP A 19 -10.02 -8.09 10.98
CA ASP A 19 -8.68 -8.23 11.59
C ASP A 19 -8.31 -9.70 11.87
N SER A 20 -9.29 -10.54 12.22
CA SER A 20 -9.11 -11.97 12.47
C SER A 20 -8.67 -12.78 11.25
N GLU A 21 -8.87 -12.27 10.03
CA GLU A 21 -8.54 -12.96 8.78
C GLU A 21 -7.24 -12.47 8.13
N ILE A 22 -6.67 -11.37 8.62
CA ILE A 22 -5.44 -10.78 8.04
C ILE A 22 -4.29 -11.78 8.05
N THR A 23 -4.12 -12.53 9.16
CA THR A 23 -3.08 -13.56 9.25
C THR A 23 -3.24 -14.63 8.17
N ALA A 24 -4.47 -15.05 7.86
CA ALA A 24 -4.72 -16.04 6.82
C ALA A 24 -4.33 -15.53 5.42
N ILE A 25 -4.51 -14.23 5.15
CA ILE A 25 -4.02 -13.59 3.92
C ILE A 25 -2.50 -13.62 3.87
N LEU A 26 -1.83 -13.20 4.95
CA LEU A 26 -0.37 -13.20 5.03
C LEU A 26 0.21 -14.62 4.85
N ASP A 27 -0.45 -15.63 5.41
CA ASP A 27 -0.08 -17.05 5.25
C ASP A 27 -0.27 -17.55 3.81
N CYS A 28 -1.23 -16.99 3.06
CA CYS A 28 -1.39 -17.28 1.63
C CYS A 28 -0.30 -16.60 0.79
N LEU A 29 0.17 -15.42 1.19
CA LEU A 29 1.19 -14.66 0.47
C LEU A 29 2.60 -15.21 0.71
N LYS A 30 2.93 -15.60 1.94
CA LYS A 30 4.30 -15.97 2.34
C LYS A 30 4.94 -17.10 1.49
N PRO A 31 4.23 -18.19 1.13
CA PRO A 31 4.78 -19.23 0.25
C PRO A 31 5.09 -18.77 -1.18
N LEU A 32 4.58 -17.59 -1.59
CA LEU A 32 4.74 -17.03 -2.93
C LEU A 32 5.94 -16.07 -3.03
N PHE A 33 6.77 -16.00 -1.98
CA PHE A 33 7.98 -15.19 -2.00
C PHE A 33 8.96 -15.70 -3.08
N PRO A 34 9.65 -14.80 -3.79
CA PRO A 34 9.69 -13.34 -3.57
C PRO A 34 8.57 -12.54 -4.24
N LYS A 35 7.72 -13.15 -5.07
CA LYS A 35 6.78 -12.39 -5.92
C LYS A 35 5.73 -11.61 -5.14
N SER A 36 5.27 -12.14 -4.00
CA SER A 36 4.27 -11.51 -3.14
C SER A 36 4.87 -10.65 -2.01
N ILE A 37 6.20 -10.46 -1.99
CA ILE A 37 6.86 -9.82 -0.86
C ILE A 37 6.36 -8.40 -0.60
N HIS A 38 6.15 -7.63 -1.67
CA HIS A 38 5.60 -6.28 -1.58
C HIS A 38 4.22 -6.30 -0.92
N ALA A 39 3.32 -7.18 -1.38
CA ALA A 39 1.96 -7.28 -0.83
C ALA A 39 1.96 -7.70 0.63
N TYR A 40 2.80 -8.67 1.00
CA TYR A 40 2.93 -9.13 2.40
C TYR A 40 3.37 -7.99 3.32
N TYR A 41 4.48 -7.32 3.00
CA TYR A 41 5.03 -6.28 3.88
C TYR A 41 4.23 -4.97 3.83
N PHE A 42 3.56 -4.67 2.71
CA PHE A 42 2.65 -3.52 2.63
C PHE A 42 1.44 -3.76 3.54
N ILE A 43 0.79 -4.92 3.45
CA ILE A 43 -0.34 -5.27 4.34
C ILE A 43 0.10 -5.26 5.81
N ASP A 44 1.25 -5.85 6.14
CA ASP A 44 1.79 -5.83 7.51
C ASP A 44 2.04 -4.39 8.01
N SER A 45 2.55 -3.51 7.14
CA SER A 45 2.76 -2.09 7.46
C SER A 45 1.44 -1.35 7.68
N LEU A 46 0.45 -1.56 6.82
CA LEU A 46 -0.89 -0.98 6.95
C LEU A 46 -1.56 -1.39 8.27
N VAL A 47 -1.42 -2.65 8.68
CA VAL A 47 -1.95 -3.14 9.96
C VAL A 47 -1.29 -2.44 11.15
N LYS A 48 0.03 -2.29 11.10
CA LYS A 48 0.79 -1.58 12.13
C LYS A 48 0.37 -0.11 12.20
N TRP A 49 0.23 0.56 11.05
CA TRP A 49 -0.19 1.95 11.01
C TRP A 49 -1.62 2.14 11.50
N LYS A 50 -2.56 1.29 11.11
CA LYS A 50 -3.96 1.34 11.61
C LYS A 50 -4.05 1.23 13.13
N LYS A 51 -3.17 0.43 13.76
CA LYS A 51 -3.11 0.30 15.22
C LYS A 51 -2.58 1.56 15.89
N LYS A 52 -1.60 2.22 15.28
CA LYS A 52 -1.00 3.46 15.79
C LYS A 52 -1.87 4.69 15.51
N VAL A 53 -2.58 4.68 14.39
CA VAL A 53 -3.39 5.78 13.85
C VAL A 53 -4.75 5.23 13.40
N PRO A 54 -5.67 4.99 14.35
CA PRO A 54 -6.97 4.38 14.05
C PRO A 54 -7.90 5.22 13.15
N GLU A 55 -7.64 6.52 13.06
CA GLU A 55 -8.40 7.47 12.23
C GLU A 55 -8.00 7.46 10.76
N MET A 56 -6.85 6.87 10.41
CA MET A 56 -6.40 6.81 9.02
C MET A 56 -7.29 5.85 8.23
N ASP A 57 -7.71 6.28 7.03
CA ASP A 57 -8.56 5.46 6.17
C ASP A 57 -7.70 4.41 5.47
N ILE A 58 -7.53 3.29 6.17
CA ILE A 58 -6.82 2.10 5.71
C ILE A 58 -7.78 0.91 5.72
N ALA A 59 -7.78 0.17 4.62
CA ALA A 59 -8.38 -1.15 4.61
C ALA A 59 -7.62 -2.14 3.73
N ILE A 60 -7.71 -3.40 4.16
CA ILE A 60 -7.46 -4.56 3.33
C ILE A 60 -8.82 -5.06 2.87
N LEU A 61 -8.97 -5.23 1.57
CA LEU A 61 -10.20 -5.60 0.89
C LEU A 61 -9.99 -6.88 0.09
N THR A 62 -11.08 -7.62 -0.10
CA THR A 62 -11.13 -8.77 -0.99
C THR A 62 -12.41 -8.73 -1.80
N PRO A 63 -12.47 -9.40 -2.96
CA PRO A 63 -13.75 -9.62 -3.61
C PRO A 63 -14.71 -10.45 -2.74
N LYS A 64 -16.01 -10.44 -3.10
CA LYS A 64 -17.00 -11.33 -2.47
C LYS A 64 -16.51 -12.78 -2.54
N GLY A 65 -16.49 -13.45 -1.39
CA GLY A 65 -15.85 -14.78 -1.22
C GLY A 65 -14.55 -14.74 -0.40
N GLY A 66 -14.07 -13.55 -0.04
CA GLY A 66 -12.92 -13.37 0.84
C GLY A 66 -11.58 -13.66 0.15
N TYR A 67 -10.52 -13.83 0.94
CA TYR A 67 -9.19 -14.13 0.41
C TYR A 67 -9.11 -15.44 -0.36
N LYS A 68 -10.05 -16.38 -0.12
CA LYS A 68 -10.15 -17.66 -0.84
C LYS A 68 -10.36 -17.48 -2.35
N THR A 69 -10.87 -16.32 -2.77
CA THR A 69 -11.01 -15.97 -4.19
C THR A 69 -9.67 -15.95 -4.93
N GLY A 70 -8.55 -15.74 -4.24
CA GLY A 70 -7.23 -15.68 -4.86
C GLY A 70 -6.70 -14.29 -5.15
N ALA A 71 -7.34 -13.27 -4.59
CA ALA A 71 -6.94 -11.89 -4.76
C ALA A 71 -7.16 -11.03 -3.51
N VAL A 72 -6.34 -10.00 -3.36
CA VAL A 72 -6.44 -9.00 -2.31
C VAL A 72 -6.17 -7.62 -2.89
N PHE A 73 -6.89 -6.61 -2.40
CA PHE A 73 -6.71 -5.20 -2.70
C PHE A 73 -6.51 -4.46 -1.39
N PHE A 74 -5.59 -3.51 -1.31
CA PHE A 74 -5.33 -2.80 -0.06
C PHE A 74 -4.91 -1.37 -0.35
N TYR A 75 -5.28 -0.45 0.54
CA TYR A 75 -5.12 0.97 0.30
C TYR A 75 -4.92 1.78 1.59
N CYS A 76 -4.43 3.00 1.43
CA CYS A 76 -4.57 4.10 2.37
C CYS A 76 -5.09 5.37 1.64
N ILE A 77 -5.95 6.14 2.32
CA ILE A 77 -6.52 7.41 1.83
C ILE A 77 -6.27 8.53 2.83
N GLY A 78 -6.06 9.71 2.26
CA GLY A 78 -6.17 11.00 2.94
C GLY A 78 -5.49 12.14 2.14
N LEU A 79 -5.71 13.38 2.59
CA LEU A 79 -5.42 14.64 1.88
C LEU A 79 -5.92 14.56 0.43
N ASN A 80 -7.01 13.82 0.24
CA ASN A 80 -7.61 13.53 -1.04
C ASN A 80 -6.66 12.78 -2.02
N HIS A 81 -5.71 12.02 -1.50
CA HIS A 81 -4.84 11.09 -2.22
C HIS A 81 -5.23 9.66 -1.88
N LEU A 82 -5.30 8.81 -2.91
CA LEU A 82 -5.49 7.37 -2.76
C LEU A 82 -4.21 6.66 -3.18
N GLU A 83 -3.58 5.94 -2.27
CA GLU A 83 -2.56 4.95 -2.61
C GLU A 83 -3.14 3.55 -2.44
N PHE A 84 -3.03 2.72 -3.46
CA PHE A 84 -3.48 1.34 -3.41
C PHE A 84 -2.51 0.40 -4.12
N SER A 85 -2.61 -0.87 -3.75
CA SER A 85 -2.00 -1.97 -4.48
C SER A 85 -2.86 -3.22 -4.38
N ALA A 86 -2.49 -4.26 -5.12
CA ALA A 86 -3.23 -5.50 -5.18
C ALA A 86 -2.28 -6.67 -5.45
N TYR A 87 -2.71 -7.86 -5.05
CA TYR A 87 -2.02 -9.09 -5.39
C TYR A 87 -3.01 -10.17 -5.81
N ILE A 88 -2.63 -10.95 -6.83
CA ILE A 88 -3.42 -12.01 -7.43
C ILE A 88 -2.54 -13.26 -7.47
N TRP A 89 -3.02 -14.37 -6.91
CA TRP A 89 -2.28 -15.65 -6.89
C TRP A 89 -2.99 -16.80 -7.62
N ASN A 90 -4.18 -16.56 -8.18
CA ASN A 90 -4.80 -17.46 -9.15
C ASN A 90 -5.60 -16.67 -10.20
N LYS A 91 -5.95 -17.33 -11.32
CA LYS A 91 -6.64 -16.68 -12.45
C LYS A 91 -8.04 -16.17 -12.07
N GLU A 92 -8.80 -16.97 -11.34
CA GLU A 92 -10.17 -16.66 -10.92
C GLU A 92 -10.21 -15.38 -10.06
N GLY A 93 -9.34 -15.28 -9.06
CA GLY A 93 -9.20 -14.11 -8.20
C GLY A 93 -8.88 -12.85 -9.00
N GLY A 94 -8.07 -12.97 -10.06
CA GLY A 94 -7.80 -11.85 -10.95
C GLY A 94 -9.03 -11.36 -11.71
N GLU A 95 -9.83 -12.28 -12.24
CA GLU A 95 -11.09 -11.95 -12.94
C GLU A 95 -12.11 -11.33 -11.98
N VAL A 96 -12.28 -11.91 -10.79
CA VAL A 96 -13.22 -11.39 -9.79
C VAL A 96 -12.75 -10.02 -9.28
N LEU A 97 -11.46 -9.84 -8.95
CA LEU A 97 -10.95 -8.54 -8.51
C LEU A 97 -11.11 -7.45 -9.58
N ARG A 98 -10.83 -7.76 -10.85
CA ARG A 98 -11.04 -6.82 -11.96
C ARG A 98 -12.50 -6.38 -12.03
N ASN A 99 -13.45 -7.30 -11.92
CA ASN A 99 -14.88 -6.98 -11.92
C ASN A 99 -15.27 -6.17 -10.68
N SER A 100 -14.74 -6.53 -9.50
CA SER A 100 -14.99 -5.78 -8.27
C SER A 100 -14.51 -4.34 -8.32
N LEU A 101 -13.38 -4.06 -8.99
CA LEU A 101 -12.91 -2.68 -9.20
C LEU A 101 -13.83 -1.87 -10.12
N LEU A 102 -14.50 -2.51 -11.09
CA LEU A 102 -15.44 -1.83 -11.98
C LEU A 102 -16.79 -1.55 -11.30
N GLU A 103 -17.15 -2.35 -10.30
CA GLU A 103 -18.45 -2.31 -9.63
C GLU A 103 -18.42 -1.56 -8.29
N THR A 104 -17.25 -1.46 -7.66
CA THR A 104 -17.11 -0.82 -6.35
C THR A 104 -17.54 0.64 -6.41
N LYS A 105 -18.30 1.04 -5.39
CA LYS A 105 -18.72 2.43 -5.15
C LYS A 105 -17.98 3.03 -3.96
N ARG A 106 -16.99 2.32 -3.43
CA ARG A 106 -16.20 2.74 -2.27
C ARG A 106 -15.31 3.94 -2.57
N PHE A 107 -14.85 4.04 -3.81
CA PHE A 107 -13.89 5.05 -4.22
C PHE A 107 -14.55 6.08 -5.13
N PRO A 108 -14.63 7.35 -4.72
CA PRO A 108 -15.00 8.44 -5.60
C PRO A 108 -13.81 8.77 -6.51
N TRP A 109 -13.52 7.91 -7.49
CA TRP A 109 -12.31 7.96 -8.32
C TRP A 109 -12.03 9.34 -8.95
N ALA A 110 -13.07 10.09 -9.32
CA ALA A 110 -12.95 11.42 -9.91
C ALA A 110 -12.59 12.53 -8.90
N GLU A 111 -12.85 12.31 -7.61
CA GLU A 111 -12.68 13.33 -6.57
C GLU A 111 -11.26 13.37 -6.00
N PHE A 112 -10.55 12.24 -5.99
CA PHE A 112 -9.15 12.21 -5.53
C PHE A 112 -8.30 13.17 -6.34
N LYS A 113 -7.46 13.96 -5.68
CA LYS A 113 -6.45 14.83 -6.31
C LYS A 113 -5.34 14.01 -6.96
N TYR A 114 -4.94 12.93 -6.30
CA TYR A 114 -3.87 12.03 -6.74
C TYR A 114 -4.25 10.57 -6.47
N ILE A 115 -3.93 9.69 -7.41
CA ILE A 115 -4.14 8.24 -7.27
C ILE A 115 -2.85 7.54 -7.66
N LEU A 116 -2.33 6.72 -6.76
CA LEU A 116 -1.13 5.91 -6.97
C LEU A 116 -1.48 4.43 -6.85
N ALA A 117 -1.33 3.70 -7.96
CA ALA A 117 -1.32 2.24 -7.97
C ALA A 117 0.13 1.77 -7.87
N SER A 118 0.60 1.42 -6.67
CA SER A 118 2.01 1.10 -6.42
C SER A 118 2.28 -0.40 -6.48
N CYS A 119 3.51 -0.77 -6.87
CA CYS A 119 4.05 -2.15 -6.78
C CYS A 119 3.21 -3.27 -7.42
N LEU A 120 2.36 -2.99 -8.41
CA LEU A 120 1.67 -4.04 -9.15
C LEU A 120 2.68 -4.85 -9.98
N THR A 121 2.70 -6.18 -9.80
CA THR A 121 3.52 -7.02 -10.68
C THR A 121 3.01 -6.92 -12.11
N LYS A 122 3.85 -7.27 -13.10
CA LYS A 122 3.45 -7.27 -14.51
C LYS A 122 2.20 -8.12 -14.75
N GLU A 123 2.10 -9.26 -14.09
CA GLU A 123 0.95 -10.17 -14.17
C GLU A 123 -0.30 -9.55 -13.55
N VAL A 124 -0.19 -8.92 -12.37
CA VAL A 124 -1.31 -8.25 -11.72
C VAL A 124 -1.79 -7.06 -12.56
N TYR A 125 -0.87 -6.22 -13.00
CA TYR A 125 -1.18 -5.06 -13.85
C TYR A 125 -1.89 -5.47 -15.14
N SER A 126 -1.39 -6.51 -15.83
CA SER A 126 -2.02 -7.02 -17.06
C SER A 126 -3.49 -7.42 -16.86
N VAL A 127 -3.86 -7.91 -15.69
CA VAL A 127 -5.24 -8.30 -15.39
C VAL A 127 -6.09 -7.09 -15.04
N LEU A 128 -5.54 -6.13 -14.29
CA LEU A 128 -6.28 -5.00 -13.75
C LEU A 128 -6.29 -3.77 -14.67
N GLU A 129 -5.37 -3.66 -15.63
CA GLU A 129 -5.24 -2.53 -16.55
C GLU A 129 -6.59 -2.14 -17.19
N PRO A 130 -7.41 -3.05 -17.74
CA PRO A 130 -8.69 -2.66 -18.33
C PRO A 130 -9.66 -2.01 -17.33
N ALA A 131 -9.62 -2.45 -16.07
CA ALA A 131 -10.44 -1.86 -15.00
C ALA A 131 -9.88 -0.51 -14.57
N ILE A 132 -8.56 -0.42 -14.35
CA ILE A 132 -7.86 0.82 -13.98
C ILE A 132 -8.08 1.89 -15.05
N ALA A 133 -7.87 1.57 -16.33
CA ALA A 133 -8.09 2.50 -17.44
C ALA A 133 -9.53 2.99 -17.52
N LYS A 134 -10.51 2.16 -17.14
CA LYS A 134 -11.93 2.53 -17.13
C LYS A 134 -12.31 3.40 -15.93
N VAL A 135 -11.86 3.06 -14.72
CA VAL A 135 -12.19 3.85 -13.52
C VAL A 135 -11.41 5.17 -13.45
N LEU A 136 -10.26 5.24 -14.12
CA LEU A 136 -9.42 6.43 -14.24
C LEU A 136 -9.53 7.09 -15.62
N SER A 137 -10.64 6.91 -16.35
CA SER A 137 -10.76 7.31 -17.78
C SER A 137 -10.35 8.75 -18.09
N ASP A 138 -10.56 9.67 -17.16
CA ASP A 138 -10.27 11.10 -17.33
C ASP A 138 -8.80 11.45 -17.07
N ARG A 139 -8.00 10.45 -16.65
CA ARG A 139 -6.63 10.59 -16.16
C ARG A 139 -5.79 9.40 -16.61
N PRO A 140 -5.22 9.44 -17.83
CA PRO A 140 -4.38 8.35 -18.31
C PRO A 140 -3.22 8.12 -17.33
N PRO A 141 -2.93 6.87 -16.94
CA PRO A 141 -1.89 6.58 -15.96
C PRO A 141 -0.50 6.89 -16.50
N ASP A 142 0.33 7.58 -15.71
CA ASP A 142 1.79 7.66 -15.92
C ASP A 142 2.43 6.38 -15.39
N ILE A 143 2.72 5.43 -16.29
CA ILE A 143 3.25 4.12 -15.92
C ILE A 143 4.75 4.22 -15.70
N ARG A 144 5.19 3.86 -14.49
CA ARG A 144 6.60 3.78 -14.12
C ARG A 144 6.98 2.35 -13.77
N HIS A 145 8.22 1.99 -14.07
CA HIS A 145 8.76 0.66 -13.77
C HIS A 145 9.78 0.77 -12.66
N ASP A 146 9.53 0.05 -11.58
CA ASP A 146 10.43 -0.03 -10.43
C ASP A 146 11.07 -1.42 -10.34
N THR A 147 12.24 -1.48 -9.72
CA THR A 147 12.89 -2.75 -9.36
C THR A 147 12.85 -2.90 -7.85
N VAL A 148 12.13 -3.92 -7.39
CA VAL A 148 12.06 -4.26 -5.96
C VAL A 148 13.14 -5.29 -5.65
N TYR A 149 14.08 -4.92 -4.79
CA TYR A 149 15.13 -5.80 -4.30
C TYR A 149 14.66 -6.53 -3.04
N TRP A 150 14.95 -7.82 -2.98
CA TRP A 150 14.74 -8.62 -1.78
C TRP A 150 16.05 -9.27 -1.35
N LEU A 151 16.31 -9.18 -0.04
CA LEU A 151 17.42 -9.85 0.60
C LEU A 151 16.87 -10.64 1.81
N PRO A 152 17.03 -11.97 1.85
CA PRO A 152 16.62 -12.78 3.00
C PRO A 152 17.39 -12.38 4.27
N ALA A 153 16.72 -12.46 5.43
CA ALA A 153 17.30 -12.02 6.70
C ALA A 153 18.57 -12.81 7.08
N GLU A 154 18.59 -14.09 6.74
CA GLU A 154 19.74 -14.99 6.90
C GLU A 154 20.95 -14.61 6.04
N GLU A 155 20.75 -13.85 4.95
CA GLU A 155 21.86 -13.29 4.17
C GLU A 155 22.29 -11.93 4.75
N VAL A 156 21.35 -11.09 5.19
CA VAL A 156 21.64 -9.80 5.82
C VAL A 156 22.56 -9.96 7.03
N ILE A 157 22.32 -10.94 7.90
CA ILE A 157 23.10 -11.15 9.12
C ILE A 157 24.58 -11.51 8.87
N LYS A 158 24.92 -11.94 7.65
CA LYS A 158 26.29 -12.28 7.26
C LYS A 158 27.11 -11.05 6.85
N PHE A 159 26.48 -9.88 6.74
CA PHE A 159 27.15 -8.68 6.24
C PHE A 159 28.12 -8.12 7.30
N ASP A 160 29.37 -7.93 6.90
CA ASP A 160 30.37 -7.20 7.67
C ASP A 160 30.33 -5.72 7.28
N VAL A 161 29.48 -4.95 7.97
CA VAL A 161 29.28 -3.52 7.69
C VAL A 161 30.46 -2.71 8.26
N LYS A 162 31.33 -2.23 7.38
CA LYS A 162 32.46 -1.37 7.74
C LYS A 162 32.16 0.09 7.43
N VAL A 163 32.35 0.94 8.42
CA VAL A 163 32.24 2.39 8.26
C VAL A 163 33.60 2.94 7.83
N PRO A 164 33.69 3.68 6.70
CA PRO A 164 34.95 4.29 6.26
C PRO A 164 35.52 5.28 7.28
N ASP A 165 36.85 5.46 7.25
CA ASP A 165 37.53 6.45 8.10
C ASP A 165 36.94 7.85 7.91
N GLY A 166 36.70 8.55 9.01
CA GLY A 166 36.09 9.88 9.01
C GLY A 166 34.56 9.89 8.91
N MET A 167 33.90 8.74 8.87
CA MET A 167 32.44 8.62 8.91
C MET A 167 31.96 7.92 10.19
N ARG A 168 30.68 8.10 10.52
CA ARG A 168 29.98 7.34 11.58
C ARG A 168 28.58 6.93 11.12
N LEU A 169 28.09 5.82 11.64
CA LEU A 169 26.67 5.47 11.61
C LEU A 169 26.04 5.93 12.92
N ASP A 170 24.87 6.54 12.83
CA ASP A 170 24.16 7.12 13.97
C ASP A 170 22.65 7.09 13.67
N GLU A 171 21.83 7.21 14.71
CA GLU A 171 20.38 7.33 14.54
C GLU A 171 20.02 8.68 13.90
N LEU A 172 19.00 8.66 13.03
CA LEU A 172 18.43 9.90 12.53
C LEU A 172 17.66 10.61 13.65
N LYS A 173 17.72 11.94 13.65
CA LYS A 173 17.04 12.81 14.61
C LYS A 173 16.23 13.85 13.83
N GLU A 174 15.27 14.47 14.50
CA GLU A 174 14.42 15.52 13.91
C GLU A 174 15.24 16.64 13.24
N GLU A 175 16.39 17.01 13.81
CA GLU A 175 17.29 18.03 13.25
C GLU A 175 17.85 17.67 11.85
N HIS A 176 17.85 16.39 11.47
CA HIS A 176 18.26 15.94 10.14
C HIS A 176 17.15 16.12 9.08
N ALA A 177 15.90 16.31 9.49
CA ALA A 177 14.73 16.34 8.62
C ALA A 177 14.82 17.43 7.55
N GLU A 178 15.25 18.64 7.93
CA GLU A 178 15.42 19.76 7.00
C GLU A 178 16.42 19.44 5.90
N ARG A 179 17.54 18.80 6.27
CA ARG A 179 18.59 18.42 5.33
C ARG A 179 18.10 17.36 4.35
N ILE A 180 17.41 16.33 4.84
CA ILE A 180 16.84 15.28 3.99
C ILE A 180 15.83 15.89 3.03
N ASN A 181 14.91 16.73 3.55
CA ASN A 181 13.91 17.40 2.73
C ASN A 181 14.54 18.31 1.67
N SER A 182 15.60 19.06 2.00
CA SER A 182 16.21 20.01 1.07
C SER A 182 16.82 19.34 -0.16
N VAL A 183 17.29 18.10 -0.01
CA VAL A 183 17.94 17.34 -1.09
C VAL A 183 16.99 16.36 -1.79
N TRP A 184 15.79 16.12 -1.26
CA TRP A 184 14.83 15.22 -1.88
C TRP A 184 14.23 15.87 -3.15
N PRO A 185 14.47 15.31 -4.36
CA PRO A 185 13.96 15.88 -5.61
C PRO A 185 12.43 15.87 -5.71
N HIS A 186 11.76 15.02 -4.93
CA HIS A 186 10.30 14.86 -4.95
C HIS A 186 9.61 15.47 -3.72
N ARG A 187 10.30 16.36 -2.99
CA ARG A 187 9.71 17.05 -1.85
C ARG A 187 8.43 17.79 -2.24
N ASN A 188 7.49 17.81 -1.31
CA ASN A 188 6.21 18.50 -1.35
C ASN A 188 5.94 19.16 0.02
N ASP A 189 4.79 19.83 0.15
CA ASP A 189 4.50 20.71 1.30
C ASP A 189 4.52 20.01 2.66
N GLY A 190 4.28 18.70 2.74
CA GLY A 190 4.44 18.00 4.01
C GLY A 190 5.72 17.16 4.10
N SER A 191 6.51 17.04 3.04
CA SER A 191 7.69 16.15 3.02
C SER A 191 8.67 16.40 4.17
N LEU A 192 8.73 17.62 4.72
CA LEU A 192 9.49 17.90 5.93
C LEU A 192 8.95 17.16 7.16
N GLU A 193 7.64 17.18 7.35
CA GLU A 193 6.97 16.52 8.47
C GLU A 193 7.13 14.99 8.40
N LEU A 194 7.32 14.41 7.19
CA LEU A 194 7.73 13.01 7.02
C LEU A 194 8.98 12.66 7.80
N PHE A 195 9.98 13.52 7.67
CA PHE A 195 11.32 13.23 8.16
C PHE A 195 11.50 13.67 9.61
N LYS A 196 10.58 14.48 10.13
CA LYS A 196 10.57 14.90 11.54
C LYS A 196 9.92 13.86 12.46
N THR A 197 8.99 13.07 11.94
CA THR A 197 8.30 12.07 12.74
C THR A 197 9.03 10.73 12.68
N ASP A 198 9.38 10.21 13.85
CA ASP A 198 9.84 8.82 13.99
C ASP A 198 8.70 7.82 13.72
N ASP A 199 7.47 8.32 13.56
CA ASP A 199 6.29 7.54 13.27
C ASP A 199 5.71 7.88 11.90
N VAL A 200 6.03 7.04 10.92
CA VAL A 200 5.42 7.07 9.58
C VAL A 200 3.88 7.11 9.66
N GLY A 201 3.26 6.63 10.75
CA GLY A 201 1.83 6.81 11.01
C GLY A 201 1.39 8.27 11.21
N GLU A 202 2.12 9.08 12.00
CA GLU A 202 1.82 10.50 12.18
C GLU A 202 2.05 11.32 10.91
N PHE A 203 3.03 10.93 10.09
CA PHE A 203 3.28 11.54 8.78
C PHE A 203 2.05 11.45 7.89
N TRP A 204 1.47 10.25 7.77
CA TRP A 204 0.33 10.07 6.88
C TRP A 204 -0.88 10.88 7.36
N LYS A 205 -1.12 11.06 8.67
CA LYS A 205 -2.18 11.98 9.18
C LYS A 205 -2.11 13.40 8.61
N ARG A 206 -0.92 13.84 8.15
CA ARG A 206 -0.64 15.22 7.73
C ARG A 206 -0.41 15.36 6.22
N ILE A 207 -0.27 14.27 5.47
CA ILE A 207 0.14 14.25 4.05
C ILE A 207 -0.84 13.47 3.17
N VAL A 208 -1.43 12.45 3.77
CA VAL A 208 -2.56 11.70 3.28
C VAL A 208 -3.58 11.83 4.39
#